data_AF-A0A0G0XAV2-F1
#
_entry.id   AF-A0A0G0XAV2-F1
#
_cell.length_a   1.000
_cell.length_b   1.000
_cell.length_c   1.000
_cell.angle_alpha   90.00
_cell.angle_beta   90.00
_cell.angle_gamma   90.00
#
_symmetry.space_group_name_H-M   'P 1'
#
loop_
_entity.id
_entity.type
_entity.pdbx_description
1 polymer ?
#
loop_
_entity_poly.entity_id
_entity_poly.type
_entity_poly.pdbx_seq_one_letter_code
_entity_poly.pdbx_strand_id
1 'polypeptide(L)'
;KSTTDTLREEMCQLNSAILGVNNDSDAETDHYIAASGNTKKDGVQTFRIHDPERTTTTTLSESYGSYLQSIVYEPVFPNEKSYLNIRTFSDPAKLFIVDPLGRRSGYDPVTDQSYNEIPDAWYGIEQITADDETHTKQSIRTIYINSPVEGLYQLIITGSETETSGIEIRSKMGSNDEVIEHISENTVNEETNSYEFTVSPDPEKNLQDITRKIDISIDPLLPNDIILYPVGPNWLPVTIYSTPTFDATKLNIDGITFGPNGIEPDRKRRFNKDYNKDKRKDVQIYFKTDKVGIDSDTSELCLQAKDENDQDLEGCDEVQVMTLKEYIQYLRDRRKN
;
A
#
# COMPACT_ATOMS: atom_id res chain seq x y z
N LYS A 1 -4.02 22.36 -7.93
CA LYS A 1 -4.78 23.21 -8.89
C LYS A 1 -3.98 24.47 -9.16
N SER A 2 -3.64 24.76 -10.43
CA SER A 2 -2.91 25.98 -10.81
C SER A 2 -3.86 27.18 -10.86
N THR A 3 -3.46 28.33 -10.33
CA THR A 3 -4.25 29.57 -10.45
C THR A 3 -4.13 30.12 -11.88
N THR A 4 -5.01 31.04 -12.29
CA THR A 4 -4.91 31.66 -13.63
C THR A 4 -3.60 32.41 -13.83
N ASP A 5 -3.03 32.98 -12.78
CA ASP A 5 -1.74 33.67 -12.86
C ASP A 5 -0.57 32.67 -12.96
N THR A 6 -0.61 31.59 -12.18
CA THR A 6 0.34 30.48 -12.31
C THR A 6 0.29 29.88 -13.73
N LEU A 7 -0.91 29.61 -14.27
CA LEU A 7 -1.05 29.10 -15.64
C LEU A 7 -0.49 30.06 -16.71
N ARG A 8 -0.61 31.39 -16.50
CA ARG A 8 -0.01 32.38 -17.41
C ARG A 8 1.51 32.35 -17.36
N GLU A 9 2.09 32.21 -16.18
CA GLU A 9 3.54 32.07 -16.00
C GLU A 9 4.05 30.83 -16.72
N GLU A 10 3.35 29.71 -16.60
CA GLU A 10 3.65 28.46 -17.29
C GLU A 10 3.60 28.63 -18.83
N MET A 11 2.55 29.25 -19.35
CA MET A 11 2.42 29.54 -20.78
C MET A 11 3.54 30.46 -21.31
N CYS A 12 4.11 31.33 -20.45
CA CYS A 12 5.29 32.14 -20.80
C CYS A 12 6.58 31.32 -20.86
N GLN A 13 6.63 30.20 -20.14
CA GLN A 13 7.75 29.24 -20.17
C GLN A 13 7.59 28.18 -21.27
N LEU A 14 6.61 28.35 -22.18
CA LEU A 14 6.23 27.40 -23.24
C LEU A 14 5.66 26.07 -22.70
N ASN A 15 5.18 26.08 -21.46
CA ASN A 15 4.52 24.96 -20.84
C ASN A 15 3.04 24.98 -21.23
N SER A 16 2.67 24.08 -22.14
CA SER A 16 1.27 23.90 -22.55
C SER A 16 0.46 23.28 -21.41
N ALA A 17 -0.87 23.35 -21.46
CA ALA A 17 -1.72 22.77 -20.42
C ALA A 17 -2.96 22.11 -21.00
N ILE A 18 -3.44 21.05 -20.38
CA ILE A 18 -4.78 20.52 -20.60
C ILE A 18 -5.73 21.25 -19.65
N LEU A 19 -6.81 21.81 -20.17
CA LEU A 19 -7.84 22.51 -19.42
C LEU A 19 -9.12 21.69 -19.42
N GLY A 20 -9.66 21.44 -18.23
CA GLY A 20 -11.04 20.97 -18.06
C GLY A 20 -12.00 22.16 -18.18
N VAL A 21 -12.93 22.06 -19.12
CA VAL A 21 -13.95 23.08 -19.40
C VAL A 21 -15.35 22.48 -19.26
N ASN A 22 -16.37 23.34 -19.28
CA ASN A 22 -17.75 22.91 -19.38
C ASN A 22 -18.40 23.53 -20.62
N ASN A 23 -19.07 22.72 -21.45
CA ASN A 23 -19.89 23.22 -22.55
C ASN A 23 -21.21 23.83 -22.07
N ASP A 24 -21.76 23.36 -20.95
CA ASP A 24 -22.99 23.82 -20.34
C ASP A 24 -22.71 24.49 -18.98
N SER A 25 -23.61 25.34 -18.46
CA SER A 25 -23.32 26.18 -17.28
C SER A 25 -23.29 25.43 -15.93
N ASP A 26 -23.11 24.11 -15.93
CA ASP A 26 -23.03 23.30 -14.72
C ASP A 26 -21.62 23.34 -14.09
N ALA A 27 -21.51 23.07 -12.79
CA ALA A 27 -20.27 23.28 -12.04
C ALA A 27 -19.22 22.16 -12.22
N GLU A 28 -19.43 21.23 -13.15
CA GLU A 28 -18.58 20.04 -13.35
C GLU A 28 -17.83 20.08 -14.69
N THR A 29 -16.70 19.40 -14.78
CA THR A 29 -15.90 19.33 -16.02
C THR A 29 -16.49 18.25 -16.93
N ASP A 30 -16.90 18.61 -18.15
CA ASP A 30 -17.47 17.68 -19.14
C ASP A 30 -16.55 17.45 -20.34
N HIS A 31 -15.57 18.33 -20.57
CA HIS A 31 -14.70 18.30 -21.74
C HIS A 31 -13.27 18.76 -21.43
N TYR A 32 -12.30 18.29 -22.23
CA TYR A 32 -10.89 18.61 -22.09
C TYR A 32 -10.29 19.17 -23.38
N ILE A 33 -9.60 20.30 -23.26
CA ILE A 33 -8.96 21.01 -24.37
C ILE A 33 -7.49 21.30 -24.06
N ALA A 34 -6.66 21.54 -25.08
CA ALA A 34 -5.27 21.92 -24.89
C ALA A 34 -5.09 23.44 -25.04
N ALA A 35 -4.57 24.11 -24.02
CA ALA A 35 -4.09 25.49 -24.09
C ALA A 35 -2.61 25.53 -24.48
N SER A 36 -2.27 26.40 -25.43
CA SER A 36 -0.92 26.47 -26.02
C SER A 36 -0.28 27.85 -25.97
N GLY A 37 -0.87 28.80 -25.26
CA GLY A 37 -0.22 30.08 -24.99
C GLY A 37 -1.15 31.20 -24.53
N ASN A 38 -0.54 32.24 -23.95
CA ASN A 38 -1.21 33.49 -23.62
C ASN A 38 -1.59 34.26 -24.89
N THR A 39 -2.80 34.81 -24.95
CA THR A 39 -3.26 35.67 -26.05
C THR A 39 -4.27 36.70 -25.55
N LYS A 40 -4.73 37.57 -26.46
CA LYS A 40 -5.80 38.54 -26.19
C LYS A 40 -6.94 38.36 -27.15
N LYS A 41 -8.17 38.49 -26.64
CA LYS A 41 -9.38 38.70 -27.43
C LYS A 41 -10.03 40.00 -26.97
N ASP A 42 -10.28 40.92 -27.90
CA ASP A 42 -10.89 42.24 -27.61
C ASP A 42 -10.20 43.02 -26.46
N GLY A 43 -8.87 42.89 -26.38
CA GLY A 43 -8.06 43.51 -25.33
C GLY A 43 -8.03 42.76 -23.98
N VAL A 44 -8.86 41.73 -23.81
CA VAL A 44 -8.94 40.89 -22.61
C VAL A 44 -7.97 39.72 -22.73
N GLN A 45 -7.18 39.48 -21.67
CA GLN A 45 -6.23 38.36 -21.61
C GLN A 45 -6.98 37.03 -21.55
N THR A 46 -6.55 36.08 -22.38
CA THR A 46 -7.11 34.73 -22.46
C THR A 46 -6.02 33.75 -22.96
N PHE A 47 -6.40 32.50 -23.22
CA PHE A 47 -5.50 31.47 -23.72
C PHE A 47 -5.90 31.05 -25.14
N ARG A 48 -4.91 30.78 -25.99
CA ARG A 48 -5.12 30.09 -27.27
C ARG A 48 -5.35 28.62 -26.97
N ILE A 49 -6.40 28.04 -27.57
CA ILE A 49 -6.82 26.66 -27.32
C ILE A 49 -6.94 25.82 -28.60
N HIS A 50 -6.72 24.53 -28.43
CA HIS A 50 -6.89 23.45 -29.39
C HIS A 50 -7.93 22.49 -28.80
N ASP A 51 -9.08 22.46 -29.44
CA ASP A 51 -10.24 21.69 -29.00
C ASP A 51 -10.42 20.51 -29.97
N PRO A 52 -10.38 19.25 -29.50
CA PRO A 52 -10.57 18.06 -30.33
C PRO A 52 -11.88 18.06 -31.14
N GLU A 53 -12.91 18.76 -30.68
CA GLU A 53 -14.20 18.85 -31.36
C GLU A 53 -14.20 19.91 -32.49
N ARG A 54 -13.11 20.66 -32.64
CA ARG A 54 -13.02 21.77 -33.60
C ARG A 54 -11.89 21.58 -34.58
N THR A 55 -12.17 21.97 -35.83
CA THR A 55 -11.20 21.94 -36.92
C THR A 55 -10.28 23.15 -36.96
N THR A 56 -10.51 24.16 -36.12
CA THR A 56 -9.73 25.41 -36.07
C THR A 56 -9.41 25.82 -34.65
N THR A 57 -8.23 26.45 -34.48
CA THR A 57 -7.80 27.00 -33.19
C THR A 57 -8.59 28.24 -32.83
N THR A 58 -8.91 28.42 -31.56
CA THR A 58 -9.70 29.55 -31.03
C THR A 58 -9.13 30.01 -29.68
N THR A 59 -9.88 30.81 -28.92
CA THR A 59 -9.51 31.28 -27.58
C THR A 59 -10.45 30.73 -26.52
N LEU A 60 -9.94 30.55 -25.30
CA LEU A 60 -10.73 30.06 -24.17
C LEU A 60 -11.92 30.98 -23.89
N SER A 61 -11.71 32.30 -23.87
CA SER A 61 -12.76 33.28 -23.57
C SER A 61 -13.87 33.28 -24.62
N GLU A 62 -13.56 32.92 -25.86
CA GLU A 62 -14.55 32.83 -26.94
C GLU A 62 -15.44 31.59 -26.83
N SER A 63 -14.87 30.49 -26.35
CA SER A 63 -15.48 29.17 -26.44
C SER A 63 -16.14 28.75 -25.14
N TYR A 64 -15.51 29.09 -24.02
CA TYR A 64 -15.85 28.57 -22.68
C TYR A 64 -15.90 29.67 -21.62
N GLY A 65 -15.37 30.86 -21.90
CA GLY A 65 -15.21 31.94 -20.93
C GLY A 65 -14.06 31.69 -19.95
N SER A 66 -14.12 30.58 -19.20
CA SER A 66 -13.13 30.15 -18.19
C SER A 66 -12.88 28.63 -18.25
N TYR A 67 -12.02 28.13 -17.38
CA TYR A 67 -11.75 26.71 -17.15
C TYR A 67 -12.02 26.35 -15.68
N LEU A 68 -12.28 25.06 -15.41
CA LEU A 68 -12.56 24.50 -14.09
C LEU A 68 -11.34 23.78 -13.49
N GLN A 69 -10.51 23.19 -14.37
CA GLN A 69 -9.28 22.48 -14.01
C GLN A 69 -8.19 22.76 -15.03
N SER A 70 -6.93 22.68 -14.59
CA SER A 70 -5.76 22.76 -15.47
C SER A 70 -4.71 21.74 -15.04
N ILE A 71 -4.14 21.03 -16.02
CA ILE A 71 -2.96 20.18 -15.89
C ILE A 71 -1.88 20.81 -16.75
N VAL A 72 -0.80 21.29 -16.14
CA VAL A 72 0.29 21.96 -16.85
C VAL A 72 1.36 20.95 -17.22
N TYR A 73 1.89 21.06 -18.44
CA TYR A 73 3.10 20.38 -18.87
C TYR A 73 4.28 20.97 -18.10
N GLU A 74 4.92 20.18 -17.25
CA GLU A 74 6.12 20.62 -16.56
C GLU A 74 7.33 20.03 -17.28
N PRO A 75 8.30 20.83 -17.75
CA PRO A 75 9.54 20.36 -18.35
C PRO A 75 10.51 19.96 -17.23
N VAL A 76 10.02 19.27 -16.21
CA VAL A 76 10.90 18.43 -15.41
C VAL A 76 11.28 17.33 -16.37
N PHE A 77 12.57 17.25 -16.70
CA PHE A 77 13.08 16.13 -17.45
C PHE A 77 12.52 14.83 -16.82
N PRO A 78 12.04 13.84 -17.60
CA PRO A 78 11.42 12.63 -17.06
C PRO A 78 12.27 11.92 -15.98
N ASN A 79 13.55 12.24 -15.96
CA ASN A 79 14.63 11.84 -15.08
C ASN A 79 14.83 12.71 -13.83
N GLU A 80 13.88 13.53 -13.38
CA GLU A 80 13.93 14.16 -12.04
C GLU A 80 12.62 14.07 -11.24
N LYS A 81 11.53 13.57 -11.83
CA LYS A 81 10.27 13.38 -11.10
C LYS A 81 10.30 12.11 -10.26
N SER A 82 10.07 12.27 -8.96
CA SER A 82 9.77 11.15 -8.06
C SER A 82 8.29 10.79 -8.11
N TYR A 83 7.97 9.50 -8.17
CA TYR A 83 6.60 9.02 -8.01
C TYR A 83 6.58 7.63 -7.39
N LEU A 84 5.46 7.32 -6.72
CA LEU A 84 5.06 5.97 -6.38
C LEU A 84 3.74 5.68 -7.08
N ASN A 85 3.65 4.58 -7.79
CA ASN A 85 2.46 4.20 -8.54
C ASN A 85 2.15 2.72 -8.34
N ILE A 86 1.00 2.45 -7.75
CA ILE A 86 0.52 1.11 -7.42
C ILE A 86 -0.73 0.87 -8.24
N ARG A 87 -0.74 -0.20 -9.04
CA ARG A 87 -1.85 -0.54 -9.94
C ARG A 87 -2.28 -1.98 -9.75
N THR A 88 -3.58 -2.21 -9.81
CA THR A 88 -4.15 -3.57 -9.93
C THR A 88 -4.22 -3.97 -11.41
N PHE A 89 -4.07 -5.26 -11.72
CA PHE A 89 -4.28 -5.76 -13.10
C PHE A 89 -5.76 -5.99 -13.46
N SER A 90 -6.64 -5.96 -12.45
CA SER A 90 -8.09 -6.02 -12.58
C SER A 90 -8.79 -5.20 -11.50
N ASP A 91 -9.92 -4.60 -11.84
CA ASP A 91 -10.89 -3.99 -10.93
C ASP A 91 -12.00 -5.02 -10.73
N PRO A 92 -12.26 -5.51 -9.49
CA PRO A 92 -12.72 -4.71 -8.34
C PRO A 92 -11.76 -4.52 -7.15
N ALA A 93 -10.51 -4.98 -7.21
CA ALA A 93 -9.62 -4.93 -6.03
C ALA A 93 -9.44 -3.49 -5.50
N LYS A 94 -9.45 -3.32 -4.17
CA LYS A 94 -9.30 -2.02 -3.49
C LYS A 94 -7.90 -1.89 -2.89
N LEU A 95 -7.37 -0.67 -2.91
CA LEU A 95 -6.03 -0.37 -2.40
C LEU A 95 -6.12 0.65 -1.26
N PHE A 96 -5.29 0.46 -0.24
CA PHE A 96 -5.09 1.39 0.85
C PHE A 96 -3.62 1.46 1.21
N ILE A 97 -3.09 2.66 1.36
CA ILE A 97 -1.68 2.88 1.65
C ILE A 97 -1.52 3.82 2.84
N VAL A 98 -0.55 3.51 3.69
CA VAL A 98 -0.04 4.40 4.74
C VAL A 98 1.41 4.72 4.42
N ASP A 99 1.75 6.00 4.45
CA ASP A 99 3.12 6.45 4.20
C ASP A 99 3.98 6.50 5.47
N PRO A 100 5.30 6.75 5.36
CA PRO A 100 6.22 6.80 6.50
C PRO A 100 5.87 7.82 7.59
N LEU A 101 5.01 8.80 7.29
CA LEU A 101 4.56 9.82 8.22
C LEU A 101 3.19 9.48 8.85
N GLY A 102 2.65 8.30 8.56
CA GLY A 102 1.36 7.81 9.05
C GLY A 102 0.15 8.38 8.32
N ARG A 103 0.34 9.02 7.15
CA ARG A 103 -0.75 9.59 6.35
C ARG A 103 -1.35 8.51 5.46
N ARG A 104 -2.68 8.52 5.29
CA ARG A 104 -3.44 7.48 4.59
C ARG A 104 -3.96 7.95 3.23
N SER A 105 -4.01 7.04 2.27
CA SER A 105 -4.72 7.25 1.00
C SER A 105 -5.30 5.94 0.48
N GLY A 106 -6.41 5.99 -0.25
CA GLY A 106 -7.10 4.78 -0.73
C GLY A 106 -8.33 4.43 0.11
N TYR A 107 -8.81 3.19 0.02
CA TYR A 107 -10.00 2.70 0.71
C TYR A 107 -9.64 1.73 1.84
N ASP A 108 -9.90 2.12 3.08
CA ASP A 108 -9.68 1.29 4.26
C ASP A 108 -10.84 0.30 4.46
N PRO A 109 -10.57 -1.02 4.37
CA PRO A 109 -11.60 -2.05 4.56
C PRO A 109 -12.07 -2.18 6.02
N VAL A 110 -11.30 -1.70 7.00
CA VAL A 110 -11.64 -1.82 8.43
C VAL A 110 -12.67 -0.75 8.82
N THR A 111 -12.45 0.48 8.37
CA THR A 111 -13.34 1.61 8.67
C THR A 111 -14.42 1.83 7.61
N ASP A 112 -14.35 1.13 6.49
CA ASP A 112 -15.22 1.31 5.31
C ASP A 112 -15.22 2.76 4.80
N GLN A 113 -14.02 3.36 4.74
CA GLN A 113 -13.83 4.78 4.40
C GLN A 113 -12.68 4.99 3.42
N SER A 114 -12.84 6.00 2.56
CA SER A 114 -11.76 6.47 1.70
C SER A 114 -10.99 7.62 2.34
N TYR A 115 -9.66 7.59 2.22
CA TYR A 115 -8.74 8.59 2.75
C TYR A 115 -7.99 9.30 1.62
N ASN A 116 -7.60 10.55 1.87
CA ASN A 116 -6.79 11.39 0.98
C ASN A 116 -5.91 12.34 1.79
N GLU A 117 -5.08 11.78 2.66
CA GLU A 117 -4.21 12.53 3.58
C GLU A 117 -2.79 12.69 3.06
N ILE A 118 -2.34 11.79 2.17
CA ILE A 118 -1.02 11.89 1.52
C ILE A 118 -1.07 13.02 0.49
N PRO A 119 -0.21 14.06 0.60
CA PRO A 119 -0.15 15.15 -0.36
C PRO A 119 0.18 14.67 -1.76
N ASP A 120 -0.44 15.32 -2.75
CA ASP A 120 -0.27 15.04 -4.18
C ASP A 120 -0.49 13.56 -4.58
N ALA A 121 -1.24 12.83 -3.74
CA ALA A 121 -1.73 11.51 -4.05
C ALA A 121 -3.06 11.57 -4.81
N TRP A 122 -3.27 10.59 -5.68
CA TRP A 122 -4.51 10.32 -6.37
C TRP A 122 -4.85 8.84 -6.21
N TYR A 123 -6.11 8.55 -5.92
CA TYR A 123 -6.66 7.21 -5.87
C TYR A 123 -7.91 7.15 -6.73
N GLY A 124 -7.96 6.20 -7.65
CA GLY A 124 -9.10 6.07 -8.56
C GLY A 124 -9.00 4.89 -9.51
N ILE A 125 -9.97 4.82 -10.41
CA ILE A 125 -10.03 3.81 -11.46
C ILE A 125 -9.54 4.46 -12.75
N GLU A 126 -8.56 3.85 -13.41
CA GLU A 126 -8.22 4.13 -14.79
C GLU A 126 -8.92 3.09 -15.66
N GLN A 127 -9.65 3.53 -16.69
CA GLN A 127 -10.41 2.65 -17.56
C GLN A 127 -10.22 3.05 -19.01
N ILE A 128 -10.05 2.05 -19.88
CA ILE A 128 -10.17 2.22 -21.32
C ILE A 128 -11.45 1.52 -21.76
N THR A 129 -12.36 2.29 -22.38
CA THR A 129 -13.62 1.77 -22.94
C THR A 129 -13.61 1.94 -24.45
N ALA A 130 -14.04 0.92 -25.20
CA ALA A 130 -14.42 1.09 -26.60
C ALA A 130 -15.90 1.48 -26.70
N ASP A 131 -16.23 2.39 -27.63
CA ASP A 131 -17.61 2.85 -27.87
C ASP A 131 -18.53 1.77 -28.47
N ASP A 132 -17.99 0.64 -28.90
CA ASP A 132 -18.73 -0.32 -29.71
C ASP A 132 -19.46 -1.43 -28.93
N GLU A 133 -19.57 -1.33 -27.60
CA GLU A 133 -20.18 -2.32 -26.68
C GLU A 133 -19.62 -3.77 -26.78
N THR A 134 -18.73 -4.05 -27.73
CA THR A 134 -18.23 -5.40 -28.05
C THR A 134 -16.90 -5.71 -27.38
N HIS A 135 -16.16 -4.69 -26.94
CA HIS A 135 -14.89 -4.89 -26.24
C HIS A 135 -15.07 -4.90 -24.72
N THR A 136 -14.31 -5.77 -24.07
CA THR A 136 -14.27 -5.89 -22.62
C THR A 136 -13.73 -4.60 -22.02
N LYS A 137 -14.46 -4.04 -21.06
CA LYS A 137 -14.00 -2.91 -20.26
C LYS A 137 -12.89 -3.40 -19.34
N GLN A 138 -11.66 -2.93 -19.56
CA GLN A 138 -10.58 -3.14 -18.61
C GLN A 138 -10.46 -1.89 -17.74
N SER A 139 -10.78 -2.03 -16.46
CA SER A 139 -10.46 -1.05 -15.44
C SER A 139 -9.31 -1.56 -14.57
N ILE A 140 -8.43 -0.64 -14.21
CA ILE A 140 -7.37 -0.85 -13.23
C ILE A 140 -7.58 0.15 -12.11
N ARG A 141 -7.30 -0.26 -10.88
CA ARG A 141 -7.32 0.65 -9.75
C ARG A 141 -5.92 1.12 -9.44
N THR A 142 -5.76 2.43 -9.27
CA THR A 142 -4.47 3.07 -9.12
C THR A 142 -4.41 3.90 -7.84
N ILE A 143 -3.30 3.77 -7.11
CA ILE A 143 -2.78 4.84 -6.26
C ILE A 143 -1.56 5.45 -6.98
N TYR A 144 -1.55 6.77 -7.11
CA TYR A 144 -0.41 7.52 -7.65
C TYR A 144 -0.03 8.61 -6.66
N ILE A 145 1.21 8.62 -6.17
CA ILE A 145 1.74 9.65 -5.29
C ILE A 145 2.80 10.41 -6.06
N ASN A 146 2.53 11.68 -6.34
CA ASN A 146 3.53 12.58 -6.91
C ASN A 146 4.43 13.06 -5.77
N SER A 147 5.75 12.87 -5.89
CA SER A 147 6.72 13.16 -4.81
C SER A 147 6.51 12.36 -3.51
N PRO A 148 6.62 11.01 -3.55
CA PRO A 148 6.61 10.19 -2.34
C PRO A 148 7.76 10.58 -1.41
N VAL A 149 7.54 10.41 -0.10
CA VAL A 149 8.59 10.60 0.90
C VAL A 149 9.40 9.31 1.03
N GLU A 150 10.70 9.42 1.33
CA GLU A 150 11.51 8.24 1.60
C GLU A 150 11.05 7.54 2.88
N GLY A 151 11.01 6.19 2.87
CA GLY A 151 10.78 5.37 4.05
C GLY A 151 9.90 4.15 3.80
N LEU A 152 9.43 3.57 4.91
CA LEU A 152 8.57 2.39 4.94
C LEU A 152 7.11 2.74 4.65
N TYR A 153 6.53 2.10 3.65
CA TYR A 153 5.12 2.18 3.31
C TYR A 153 4.41 0.89 3.71
N GLN A 154 3.16 1.03 4.15
CA GLN A 154 2.24 -0.09 4.37
C GLN A 154 1.18 -0.07 3.27
N LEU A 155 0.97 -1.21 2.62
CA LEU A 155 -0.01 -1.40 1.57
C LEU A 155 -0.97 -2.52 1.96
N ILE A 156 -2.25 -2.19 2.02
CA ILE A 156 -3.34 -3.15 2.18
C ILE A 156 -4.06 -3.28 0.85
N ILE A 157 -4.25 -4.53 0.44
CA ILE A 157 -4.93 -4.89 -0.79
C ILE A 157 -6.13 -5.73 -0.41
N THR A 158 -7.32 -5.23 -0.77
CA THR A 158 -8.57 -5.97 -0.59
C THR A 158 -8.96 -6.59 -1.91
N GLY A 159 -9.08 -7.91 -1.93
CA GLY A 159 -9.50 -8.67 -3.10
C GLY A 159 -10.92 -8.35 -3.56
N SER A 160 -11.30 -8.99 -4.67
CA SER A 160 -12.68 -8.94 -5.16
C SER A 160 -13.35 -10.30 -5.11
N GLU A 161 -14.68 -10.35 -5.17
CA GLU A 161 -15.42 -11.62 -5.17
C GLU A 161 -15.09 -12.52 -6.37
N THR A 162 -14.69 -11.95 -7.52
CA THR A 162 -14.71 -12.67 -8.80
C THR A 162 -13.37 -12.80 -9.50
N GLU A 163 -12.36 -12.00 -9.16
CA GLU A 163 -11.11 -11.95 -9.92
C GLU A 163 -9.86 -11.90 -9.03
N THR A 164 -8.87 -12.69 -9.42
CA THR A 164 -7.50 -12.63 -8.92
C THR A 164 -6.84 -11.39 -9.51
N SER A 165 -6.33 -10.49 -8.67
CA SER A 165 -5.62 -9.31 -9.14
C SER A 165 -4.16 -9.40 -8.73
N GLY A 166 -3.27 -9.53 -9.71
CA GLY A 166 -1.87 -9.21 -9.45
C GLY A 166 -1.71 -7.69 -9.33
N ILE A 167 -0.63 -7.26 -8.70
CA ILE A 167 -0.33 -5.85 -8.47
C ILE A 167 1.02 -5.51 -9.00
N GLU A 168 1.12 -4.30 -9.55
CA GLU A 168 2.36 -3.70 -9.98
C GLU A 168 2.65 -2.48 -9.10
N ILE A 169 3.86 -2.44 -8.55
CA ILE A 169 4.37 -1.30 -7.80
C ILE A 169 5.52 -0.71 -8.59
N ARG A 170 5.39 0.56 -8.96
CA ARG A 170 6.42 1.33 -9.66
C ARG A 170 6.89 2.46 -8.77
N SER A 171 8.18 2.58 -8.58
CA SER A 171 8.78 3.66 -7.80
C SER A 171 9.93 4.29 -8.57
N LYS A 172 9.95 5.62 -8.57
CA LYS A 172 11.08 6.42 -9.02
C LYS A 172 11.36 7.51 -8.01
N MET A 173 12.61 7.70 -7.66
CA MET A 173 13.05 8.74 -6.72
C MET A 173 14.18 9.56 -7.35
N GLY A 174 13.92 10.84 -7.60
CA GLY A 174 14.86 11.77 -8.21
C GLY A 174 15.31 11.32 -9.59
N SER A 175 16.64 11.24 -9.78
CA SER A 175 17.25 10.86 -11.05
C SER A 175 17.49 9.38 -11.26
N ASN A 176 17.01 8.54 -10.35
CA ASN A 176 17.16 7.10 -10.47
C ASN A 176 16.30 6.53 -11.58
N ASP A 177 16.68 5.34 -12.04
CA ASP A 177 15.81 4.54 -12.89
C ASP A 177 14.56 4.11 -12.12
N GLU A 178 13.46 3.89 -12.85
CA GLU A 178 12.25 3.31 -12.29
C GLU A 178 12.53 1.88 -11.85
N VAL A 179 12.08 1.54 -10.64
CA VAL A 179 12.00 0.16 -10.15
C VAL A 179 10.56 -0.30 -10.29
N ILE A 180 10.36 -1.50 -10.83
CA ILE A 180 9.04 -2.10 -11.03
C ILE A 180 9.05 -3.47 -10.35
N GLU A 181 8.08 -3.68 -9.46
CA GLU A 181 7.87 -4.95 -8.78
C GLU A 181 6.46 -5.47 -9.00
N HIS A 182 6.32 -6.80 -8.99
CA HIS A 182 5.07 -7.49 -9.24
C HIS A 182 4.70 -8.41 -8.09
N ILE A 183 3.53 -8.17 -7.48
CA ILE A 183 2.95 -9.07 -6.49
C ILE A 183 1.95 -9.96 -7.22
N SER A 184 2.27 -11.25 -7.33
CA SER A 184 1.44 -12.26 -8.00
C SER A 184 0.61 -13.03 -6.97
N GLU A 185 -0.38 -12.38 -6.38
CA GLU A 185 -1.25 -13.03 -5.40
C GLU A 185 -2.72 -13.07 -5.80
N ASN A 186 -3.39 -14.14 -5.40
CA ASN A 186 -4.83 -14.28 -5.55
C ASN A 186 -5.53 -13.55 -4.40
N THR A 187 -5.77 -12.25 -4.57
CA THR A 187 -6.63 -11.48 -3.67
C THR A 187 -8.09 -11.68 -4.08
N VAL A 188 -8.69 -12.78 -3.63
CA VAL A 188 -10.10 -13.14 -3.92
C VAL A 188 -10.96 -13.12 -2.65
N ASN A 189 -12.26 -12.94 -2.81
CA ASN A 189 -13.30 -12.96 -1.75
C ASN A 189 -13.23 -11.81 -0.74
N GLU A 190 -12.90 -10.59 -1.17
CA GLU A 190 -12.78 -9.41 -0.27
C GLU A 190 -11.72 -9.55 0.83
N GLU A 191 -10.85 -10.55 0.73
CA GLU A 191 -9.79 -10.77 1.69
C GLU A 191 -8.70 -9.72 1.57
N THR A 192 -8.14 -9.37 2.72
CA THR A 192 -7.10 -8.36 2.84
C THR A 192 -5.74 -9.00 2.95
N ASN A 193 -4.82 -8.62 2.06
CA ASN A 193 -3.40 -8.87 2.22
C ASN A 193 -2.69 -7.57 2.60
N SER A 194 -1.74 -7.65 3.52
CA SER A 194 -0.93 -6.51 3.96
C SER A 194 0.53 -6.71 3.55
N TYR A 195 1.16 -5.65 3.07
CA TYR A 195 2.54 -5.63 2.64
C TYR A 195 3.25 -4.41 3.20
N GLU A 196 4.54 -4.56 3.44
CA GLU A 196 5.45 -3.47 3.72
C GLU A 196 6.56 -3.41 2.68
N PHE A 197 6.93 -2.22 2.26
CA PHE A 197 8.04 -2.00 1.34
C PHE A 197 8.67 -0.63 1.55
N THR A 198 9.93 -0.48 1.16
CA THR A 198 10.66 0.78 1.28
C THR A 198 10.67 1.54 -0.04
N VAL A 199 10.35 2.84 0.00
CA VAL A 199 10.64 3.76 -1.11
C VAL A 199 11.89 4.56 -0.75
N SER A 200 12.90 4.55 -1.62
CA SER A 200 14.19 5.19 -1.35
C SER A 200 14.85 5.78 -2.61
N PRO A 201 15.63 6.87 -2.49
CA PRO A 201 16.56 7.32 -3.53
C PRO A 201 17.80 6.42 -3.63
N ASP A 202 17.94 5.36 -2.83
CA ASP A 202 18.93 4.32 -3.03
C ASP A 202 18.31 3.18 -3.87
N PRO A 203 18.75 2.95 -5.13
CA PRO A 203 18.20 1.89 -5.98
C PRO A 203 18.38 0.48 -5.38
N GLU A 204 19.38 0.26 -4.53
CA GLU A 204 19.60 -1.02 -3.85
C GLU A 204 18.65 -1.25 -2.67
N LYS A 205 17.80 -0.27 -2.34
CA LYS A 205 16.79 -0.36 -1.27
C LYS A 205 15.37 -0.09 -1.76
N ASN A 206 15.22 0.64 -2.86
CA ASN A 206 13.92 1.04 -3.39
C ASN A 206 13.15 -0.18 -3.89
N LEU A 207 11.98 -0.43 -3.29
CA LEU A 207 11.13 -1.59 -3.52
C LEU A 207 11.83 -2.95 -3.33
N GLN A 208 12.98 -2.99 -2.64
CA GLN A 208 13.57 -4.25 -2.21
C GLN A 208 12.81 -4.80 -1.02
N ASP A 209 12.83 -6.13 -0.89
CA ASP A 209 12.30 -6.87 0.25
C ASP A 209 10.83 -6.52 0.56
N ILE A 210 9.98 -6.38 -0.48
CA ILE A 210 8.53 -6.29 -0.29
C ILE A 210 8.14 -7.46 0.61
N THR A 211 7.61 -7.19 1.79
CA THR A 211 7.36 -8.20 2.81
C THR A 211 5.87 -8.32 3.03
N ARG A 212 5.31 -9.52 2.84
CA ARG A 212 3.91 -9.79 3.18
C ARG A 212 3.78 -9.97 4.69
N LYS A 213 2.83 -9.27 5.29
CA LYS A 213 2.48 -9.48 6.70
C LYS A 213 1.54 -10.68 6.84
N ILE A 214 1.84 -11.54 7.80
CA ILE A 214 1.04 -12.71 8.15
C ILE A 214 0.65 -12.66 9.62
N ASP A 215 -0.54 -13.20 9.92
CA ASP A 215 -1.02 -13.27 11.29
C ASP A 215 -0.36 -14.45 12.01
N ILE A 216 0.31 -14.15 13.12
CA ILE A 216 0.78 -15.16 14.07
C ILE A 216 0.18 -14.92 15.45
N SER A 217 0.21 -15.96 16.27
CA SER A 217 0.02 -15.84 17.71
C SER A 217 1.14 -16.58 18.42
N ILE A 218 1.68 -15.92 19.44
CA ILE A 218 2.61 -16.52 20.38
C ILE A 218 1.76 -17.00 21.53
N ASP A 219 1.86 -18.29 21.86
CA ASP A 219 1.00 -18.92 22.88
C ASP A 219 1.83 -19.28 24.15
N PRO A 220 2.31 -18.33 24.96
CA PRO A 220 3.04 -18.65 26.19
C PRO A 220 2.27 -19.62 27.09
N LEU A 221 3.01 -20.43 27.85
CA LEU A 221 2.40 -21.38 28.80
C LEU A 221 1.58 -20.69 29.90
N LEU A 222 1.79 -19.39 30.13
CA LEU A 222 1.03 -18.61 31.09
C LEU A 222 -0.10 -17.83 30.39
N PRO A 223 -1.25 -17.64 31.05
CA PRO A 223 -2.35 -16.86 30.48
C PRO A 223 -1.99 -15.40 30.19
N ASN A 224 -2.69 -14.78 29.24
CA ASN A 224 -2.53 -13.39 28.79
C ASN A 224 -1.14 -13.11 28.18
N ASP A 225 -0.59 -14.10 27.48
CA ASP A 225 0.63 -13.97 26.67
C ASP A 225 1.85 -13.51 27.49
N ILE A 226 1.90 -13.98 28.75
CA ILE A 226 2.95 -13.64 29.70
C ILE A 226 4.13 -14.62 29.57
N ILE A 227 5.34 -14.08 29.42
CA ILE A 227 6.59 -14.82 29.46
C ILE A 227 7.35 -14.46 30.74
N LEU A 228 7.75 -15.48 31.52
CA LEU A 228 8.56 -15.27 32.72
C LEU A 228 10.03 -15.06 32.40
N TYR A 229 10.61 -14.01 32.97
CA TYR A 229 12.03 -13.71 32.95
C TYR A 229 12.70 -13.98 34.33
N PRO A 230 13.91 -14.58 34.38
CA PRO A 230 14.67 -15.13 33.25
C PRO A 230 14.00 -16.34 32.63
N VAL A 231 14.09 -16.43 31.30
CA VAL A 231 13.49 -17.52 30.53
C VAL A 231 14.16 -18.86 30.83
N GLY A 232 13.34 -19.91 31.02
CA GLY A 232 13.81 -21.29 31.17
C GLY A 232 13.91 -22.03 29.83
N PRO A 233 14.46 -23.26 29.80
CA PRO A 233 14.67 -24.06 28.58
C PRO A 233 13.38 -24.74 28.05
N ASN A 234 12.25 -24.04 28.20
CA ASN A 234 10.94 -24.48 27.73
C ASN A 234 10.81 -24.31 26.22
N TRP A 235 9.67 -24.74 25.69
CA TRP A 235 9.30 -24.45 24.33
C TRP A 235 8.24 -23.34 24.30
N LEU A 236 8.42 -22.39 23.41
CA LEU A 236 7.46 -21.34 23.09
C LEU A 236 6.74 -21.74 21.80
N PRO A 237 5.47 -22.14 21.85
CA PRO A 237 4.67 -22.35 20.66
C PRO A 237 4.36 -21.01 19.96
N VAL A 238 4.42 -21.04 18.64
CA VAL A 238 4.03 -19.95 17.74
C VAL A 238 3.11 -20.55 16.69
N THR A 239 1.89 -20.04 16.63
CA THR A 239 0.85 -20.43 15.68
C THR A 239 0.84 -19.45 14.52
N ILE A 240 0.96 -19.96 13.30
CA ILE A 240 0.86 -19.20 12.06
C ILE A 240 -0.52 -19.50 11.46
N TYR A 241 -1.37 -18.48 11.35
CA TYR A 241 -2.74 -18.65 10.87
C TYR A 241 -2.81 -18.74 9.36
N SER A 242 -3.67 -19.63 8.87
CA SER A 242 -4.04 -19.63 7.46
C SER A 242 -5.14 -18.61 7.21
N THR A 243 -5.11 -17.97 6.04
CA THR A 243 -6.20 -17.13 5.53
C THR A 243 -6.76 -17.76 4.26
N PRO A 244 -7.78 -17.20 3.61
CA PRO A 244 -8.21 -17.72 2.31
C PRO A 244 -7.17 -17.55 1.19
N THR A 245 -6.25 -16.59 1.35
CA THR A 245 -5.19 -16.26 0.39
C THR A 245 -3.81 -16.74 0.85
N PHE A 246 -3.72 -17.37 2.02
CA PHE A 246 -2.47 -17.89 2.60
C PHE A 246 -2.70 -19.25 3.26
N ASP A 247 -2.07 -20.29 2.73
CA ASP A 247 -2.10 -21.64 3.33
C ASP A 247 -0.82 -21.87 4.12
N ALA A 248 -0.86 -21.60 5.43
CA ALA A 248 0.28 -21.78 6.33
C ALA A 248 0.80 -23.23 6.32
N THR A 249 -0.03 -24.22 5.96
CA THR A 249 0.40 -25.63 5.92
C THR A 249 1.39 -25.94 4.81
N LYS A 250 1.48 -25.10 3.79
CA LYS A 250 2.46 -25.19 2.70
C LYS A 250 3.80 -24.54 3.01
N LEU A 251 3.87 -23.73 4.08
CA LEU A 251 5.08 -23.02 4.42
C LEU A 251 6.25 -23.98 4.64
N ASN A 252 7.38 -23.68 4.00
CA ASN A 252 8.62 -24.37 4.27
C ASN A 252 9.14 -23.89 5.63
N ILE A 253 9.14 -24.79 6.63
CA ILE A 253 9.63 -24.45 7.97
C ILE A 253 11.16 -24.38 8.03
N ASP A 254 11.86 -24.87 7.00
CA ASP A 254 13.30 -24.75 6.87
C ASP A 254 13.63 -23.33 6.41
N GLY A 255 14.39 -22.59 7.22
CA GLY A 255 14.71 -21.18 6.98
C GLY A 255 13.80 -20.18 7.71
N ILE A 256 12.77 -20.65 8.43
CA ILE A 256 12.03 -19.79 9.36
C ILE A 256 12.94 -19.38 10.51
N THR A 257 12.95 -18.08 10.82
CA THR A 257 13.64 -17.53 11.99
C THR A 257 12.66 -16.81 12.91
N PHE A 258 12.97 -16.78 14.20
CA PHE A 258 12.09 -16.18 15.20
C PHE A 258 12.84 -15.46 16.32
N GLY A 259 12.31 -14.29 16.68
CA GLY A 259 12.77 -13.44 17.77
C GLY A 259 14.14 -12.78 17.52
N PRO A 260 14.65 -12.02 18.51
CA PRO A 260 15.86 -11.20 18.37
C PRO A 260 17.11 -11.96 17.93
N ASN A 261 17.23 -13.23 18.30
CA ASN A 261 18.37 -14.06 17.91
C ASN A 261 18.18 -14.79 16.57
N GLY A 262 17.02 -14.68 15.92
CA GLY A 262 16.75 -15.30 14.62
C GLY A 262 16.88 -16.82 14.65
N ILE A 263 16.28 -17.49 15.64
CA ILE A 263 16.47 -18.94 15.82
C ILE A 263 15.53 -19.78 14.95
N GLU A 264 16.01 -20.96 14.53
CA GLU A 264 15.18 -21.95 13.84
C GLU A 264 14.23 -22.71 14.79
N PRO A 265 13.08 -23.20 14.29
CA PRO A 265 12.13 -23.99 15.07
C PRO A 265 12.64 -25.40 15.39
N ASP A 266 12.13 -25.99 16.48
CA ASP A 266 12.26 -27.42 16.77
C ASP A 266 11.33 -28.22 15.84
N ARG A 267 11.88 -28.66 14.70
CA ARG A 267 11.15 -29.31 13.60
C ARG A 267 10.35 -30.55 14.01
N LYS A 268 10.71 -31.21 15.12
CA LYS A 268 9.98 -32.39 15.63
C LYS A 268 8.62 -32.04 16.25
N ARG A 269 8.34 -30.75 16.44
CA ARG A 269 7.15 -30.24 17.11
C ARG A 269 6.40 -29.30 16.18
N ARG A 270 5.96 -29.84 15.03
CA ARG A 270 5.03 -29.15 14.12
C ARG A 270 3.67 -29.80 14.21
N PHE A 271 2.63 -28.99 14.34
CA PHE A 271 1.23 -29.46 14.35
C PHE A 271 0.39 -28.63 13.40
N ASN A 272 -0.44 -29.32 12.62
CA ASN A 272 -1.39 -28.68 11.73
C ASN A 272 -2.80 -28.88 12.30
N LYS A 273 -3.45 -27.80 12.70
CA LYS A 273 -4.78 -27.83 13.32
C LYS A 273 -5.45 -26.49 13.09
N ASP A 274 -6.77 -26.48 13.06
CA ASP A 274 -7.57 -25.27 13.13
C ASP A 274 -7.55 -24.72 14.58
N TYR A 275 -6.71 -23.72 14.84
CA TYR A 275 -6.52 -23.12 16.17
C TYR A 275 -7.50 -21.97 16.41
N ASN A 276 -7.77 -21.13 15.40
CA ASN A 276 -8.69 -20.00 15.50
C ASN A 276 -10.18 -20.37 15.22
N LYS A 277 -10.46 -21.61 14.79
CA LYS A 277 -11.79 -22.15 14.46
C LYS A 277 -12.43 -21.54 13.21
N ASP A 278 -11.62 -21.11 12.26
CA ASP A 278 -12.08 -20.56 10.98
C ASP A 278 -12.29 -21.62 9.88
N LYS A 279 -12.10 -22.91 10.23
CA LYS A 279 -12.17 -24.10 9.35
C LYS A 279 -10.99 -24.24 8.39
N ARG A 280 -9.93 -23.44 8.54
CA ARG A 280 -8.64 -23.58 7.86
C ARG A 280 -7.68 -24.24 8.83
N LYS A 281 -6.64 -24.88 8.28
CA LYS A 281 -5.60 -25.49 9.13
C LYS A 281 -4.50 -24.47 9.30
N ASP A 282 -4.15 -24.18 10.54
CA ASP A 282 -3.01 -23.37 10.91
C ASP A 282 -1.80 -24.26 11.17
N VAL A 283 -0.64 -23.63 11.33
CA VAL A 283 0.60 -24.32 11.66
C VAL A 283 1.15 -23.81 12.98
N GLN A 284 1.23 -24.68 13.97
CA GLN A 284 1.96 -24.38 15.20
C GLN A 284 3.34 -25.02 15.17
N ILE A 285 4.35 -24.19 15.37
CA ILE A 285 5.77 -24.55 15.51
C ILE A 285 6.29 -24.11 16.87
N TYR A 286 7.41 -24.67 17.30
CA TYR A 286 7.90 -24.50 18.67
C TYR A 286 9.36 -24.05 18.65
N PHE A 287 9.67 -23.03 19.42
CA PHE A 287 11.01 -22.48 19.57
C PHE A 287 11.55 -22.72 20.98
N LYS A 288 12.87 -22.83 21.11
CA LYS A 288 13.50 -22.92 22.43
C LYS A 288 13.53 -21.55 23.09
N THR A 289 12.71 -21.34 24.12
CA THR A 289 12.47 -20.02 24.72
C THR A 289 13.77 -19.36 25.20
N ASP A 290 14.69 -20.14 25.77
CA ASP A 290 16.01 -19.67 26.23
C ASP A 290 16.99 -19.30 25.10
N LYS A 291 16.61 -19.57 23.84
CA LYS A 291 17.40 -19.27 22.65
C LYS A 291 16.82 -18.12 21.83
N VAL A 292 15.53 -17.79 22.00
CA VAL A 292 14.83 -16.72 21.25
C VAL A 292 15.53 -15.36 21.41
N GLY A 293 16.15 -15.10 22.56
CA GLY A 293 16.79 -13.82 22.86
C GLY A 293 15.89 -12.84 23.62
N ILE A 294 14.86 -13.34 24.31
CA ILE A 294 13.94 -12.54 25.12
C ILE A 294 14.67 -11.96 26.33
N ASP A 295 14.53 -10.65 26.51
CA ASP A 295 14.97 -9.90 27.70
C ASP A 295 13.78 -9.24 28.41
N SER A 296 14.05 -8.42 29.43
CA SER A 296 13.00 -7.75 30.22
C SER A 296 12.23 -6.68 29.46
N ASP A 297 12.79 -6.19 28.36
CA ASP A 297 12.26 -5.04 27.61
C ASP A 297 11.56 -5.50 26.31
N THR A 298 11.61 -6.79 26.00
CA THR A 298 10.92 -7.40 24.88
C THR A 298 9.40 -7.25 25.03
N SER A 299 8.78 -6.53 24.11
CA SER A 299 7.32 -6.32 24.05
C SER A 299 6.67 -6.92 22.81
N GLU A 300 7.46 -7.35 21.83
CA GLU A 300 7.01 -7.92 20.57
C GLU A 300 8.04 -8.96 20.11
N LEU A 301 7.56 -10.00 19.44
CA LEU A 301 8.41 -11.02 18.83
C LEU A 301 7.91 -11.30 17.42
N CYS A 302 8.84 -11.28 16.47
CA CYS A 302 8.54 -11.49 15.05
C CYS A 302 9.09 -12.82 14.55
N LEU A 303 8.36 -13.40 13.60
CA LEU A 303 8.72 -14.55 12.79
C LEU A 303 8.99 -14.07 11.37
N GLN A 304 10.10 -14.52 10.79
CA GLN A 304 10.45 -14.27 9.40
C GLN A 304 10.51 -15.59 8.63
N ALA A 305 9.94 -15.59 7.42
CA ALA A 305 9.86 -16.77 6.57
C ALA A 305 9.86 -16.37 5.09
N LYS A 306 9.93 -17.37 4.22
CA LYS A 306 9.70 -17.23 2.78
C LYS A 306 8.61 -18.21 2.33
N ASP A 307 7.78 -17.80 1.40
CA ASP A 307 6.75 -18.66 0.80
C ASP A 307 7.31 -19.56 -0.32
N GLU A 308 6.44 -20.25 -1.06
CA GLU A 308 6.83 -21.12 -2.18
C GLU A 308 7.39 -20.38 -3.40
N ASN A 309 7.21 -19.06 -3.47
CA ASN A 309 7.68 -18.16 -4.53
C ASN A 309 8.90 -17.32 -4.10
N ASP A 310 9.54 -17.65 -2.97
CA ASP A 310 10.63 -16.88 -2.35
C ASP A 310 10.22 -15.49 -1.83
N GLN A 311 8.91 -15.22 -1.73
CA GLN A 311 8.35 -13.99 -1.19
C GLN A 311 8.57 -13.93 0.32
N ASP A 312 9.18 -12.84 0.79
CA ASP A 312 9.41 -12.62 2.22
C ASP A 312 8.10 -12.43 2.96
N LEU A 313 7.99 -13.10 4.11
CA LEU A 313 6.87 -13.08 5.02
C LEU A 313 7.34 -12.65 6.41
N GLU A 314 6.55 -11.82 7.07
CA GLU A 314 6.78 -11.47 8.47
C GLU A 314 5.48 -11.45 9.26
N GLY A 315 5.49 -12.03 10.45
CA GLY A 315 4.39 -11.89 11.41
C GLY A 315 4.95 -11.57 12.77
N CYS A 316 4.32 -10.63 13.47
CA CYS A 316 4.69 -10.24 14.82
C CYS A 316 3.50 -10.40 15.75
N ASP A 317 3.77 -10.69 17.01
CA ASP A 317 2.76 -10.68 18.07
C ASP A 317 3.33 -10.01 19.32
N GLU A 318 2.46 -9.31 20.03
CA GLU A 318 2.82 -8.63 21.27
C GLU A 318 2.98 -9.65 22.40
N VAL A 319 3.96 -9.42 23.27
CA VAL A 319 4.20 -10.28 24.44
C VAL A 319 4.40 -9.45 25.68
N GLN A 320 4.01 -10.01 26.82
CA GLN A 320 4.26 -9.39 28.11
C GLN A 320 5.35 -10.14 28.87
N VAL A 321 6.53 -9.53 28.99
CA VAL A 321 7.61 -10.12 29.81
C VAL A 321 7.52 -9.62 31.24
N MET A 322 7.58 -10.55 32.21
CA MET A 322 7.58 -10.25 33.64
C MET A 322 8.58 -11.11 34.40
N THR A 323 9.18 -10.55 35.45
CA THR A 323 9.82 -11.36 36.48
C THR A 323 8.78 -12.15 37.27
N LEU A 324 9.21 -13.23 37.92
CA LEU A 324 8.35 -13.99 38.83
C LEU A 324 7.73 -13.10 39.93
N LYS A 325 8.47 -12.10 40.41
CA LYS A 325 8.00 -11.18 41.45
C LYS A 325 6.85 -10.30 40.91
N GLU A 326 6.99 -9.77 39.71
CA GLU A 326 5.95 -8.97 39.04
C GLU A 326 4.73 -9.82 38.73
N TYR A 327 4.91 -11.04 38.22
CA TYR A 327 3.80 -11.94 37.94
C TYR A 327 3.00 -12.31 39.20
N ILE A 328 3.68 -12.60 40.32
CA ILE A 328 3.00 -12.84 41.61
C ILE A 328 2.22 -11.60 42.05
N GLN A 329 2.75 -10.40 41.82
CA GLN A 329 2.06 -9.15 42.16
C GLN A 329 0.83 -8.93 41.26
N TYR A 330 0.97 -9.12 39.95
CA TYR A 330 -0.11 -9.09 38.96
C TYR A 330 -1.28 -10.02 39.37
N LEU A 331 -0.97 -11.27 39.76
CA LEU A 331 -1.99 -12.21 40.22
C LEU A 331 -2.69 -11.77 41.51
N ARG A 332 -1.99 -11.09 42.42
CA ARG A 332 -2.60 -10.56 43.66
C ARG A 332 -3.55 -9.41 43.35
N ASP A 333 -3.17 -8.54 42.43
CA ASP A 333 -3.97 -7.38 42.08
C ASP A 333 -5.22 -7.78 41.30
N ARG A 334 -5.12 -8.78 40.40
CA ARG A 334 -6.30 -9.36 39.71
C ARG A 334 -7.31 -10.02 40.65
N ARG A 335 -6.87 -10.57 41.80
CA ARG A 335 -7.79 -11.19 42.78
C ARG A 335 -8.56 -10.17 43.63
N LYS A 336 -8.15 -8.90 43.62
CA LYS A 336 -8.80 -7.83 44.38
C LYS A 336 -9.88 -7.08 43.59
N ASN A 337 -9.92 -7.29 42.27
CA ASN A 337 -10.90 -6.72 41.34
C ASN A 337 -11.93 -7.79 40.96
#